data_AF-A5FKS6-F1
#
_entry.id   AF-A5FKS6-F1
#
_cell.length_a   1.000
_cell.length_b   1.000
_cell.length_c   1.000
_cell.angle_alpha   90.00
_cell.angle_beta   90.00
_cell.angle_gamma   90.00
#
_symmetry.space_group_name_H-M   'P 1'
#
loop_
_entity.id
_entity.type
_entity.pdbx_description
1 polymer ?
#
loop_
_entity_poly.entity_id
_entity_poly.type
_entity_poly.pdbx_seq_one_letter_code
_entity_poly.pdbx_strand_id
1 'polypeptide(L)'
;MKRYAAYFTIIASVFSISSFAQTNYTIIDAETKKTASKFDDKSDEDLIIDSYLVVEVINMPFGKRTTKYEVSKLDMVYTNDLGPNNTRTVTPIYRKKKVRSAGAVPPKAIADASAEIQPVEVEVTAPAYTEKFVKVDILDTYANVLDKGYKSIEMLKKVADKRYFESDYEASAKYYAELISLDPDLEAVYYFRYVESLKAINQMDKANEAMLLFESKNIGNDVMKHSKVARN
;
A
#
# COMPACT_ATOMS: atom_id res chain seq x y z
N MET A 1 9.71 59.72 26.01
CA MET A 1 10.34 58.42 26.34
C MET A 1 9.46 57.70 27.35
N LYS A 2 8.73 56.64 26.95
CA LYS A 2 7.86 55.87 27.84
C LYS A 2 8.54 54.53 28.11
N ARG A 3 8.72 54.17 29.39
CA ARG A 3 9.35 52.92 29.83
C ARG A 3 8.27 51.84 29.94
N TYR A 4 8.47 50.70 29.29
CA TYR A 4 7.62 49.52 29.43
C TYR A 4 8.26 48.56 30.44
N ALA A 5 7.52 48.21 31.49
CA ALA A 5 7.91 47.19 32.46
C ALA A 5 7.49 45.82 31.92
N ALA A 6 8.44 44.87 31.83
CA ALA A 6 8.19 43.51 31.41
C ALA A 6 7.71 42.66 32.61
N TYR A 7 6.48 42.16 32.54
CA TYR A 7 5.98 41.15 33.47
C TYR A 7 6.25 39.76 32.90
N PHE A 8 7.22 39.04 33.48
CA PHE A 8 7.41 37.61 33.24
C PHE A 8 6.48 36.83 34.18
N THR A 9 5.35 36.35 33.67
CA THR A 9 4.50 35.38 34.36
C THR A 9 5.05 33.98 34.13
N ILE A 10 5.64 33.39 35.17
CA ILE A 10 6.04 31.98 35.21
C ILE A 10 4.77 31.13 35.37
N ILE A 11 4.36 30.44 34.30
CA ILE A 11 3.29 29.45 34.36
C ILE A 11 3.93 28.12 34.81
N ALA A 12 3.79 27.79 36.09
CA ALA A 12 4.12 26.47 36.60
C ALA A 12 3.02 25.48 36.17
N SER A 13 3.27 24.71 35.13
CA SER A 13 2.41 23.61 34.69
C SER A 13 2.58 22.40 35.60
N VAL A 14 1.65 22.19 36.53
CA VAL A 14 1.47 20.90 37.19
C VAL A 14 0.55 20.06 36.29
N PHE A 15 1.13 19.36 35.32
CA PHE A 15 0.42 18.32 34.58
C PHE A 15 0.83 16.97 35.17
N SER A 16 -0.01 16.41 36.02
CA SER A 16 0.14 15.06 36.56
C SER A 16 -0.03 14.03 35.44
N ILE A 17 1.05 13.34 35.12
CA ILE A 17 1.07 12.20 34.20
C ILE A 17 0.46 11.00 34.93
N SER A 18 -0.79 10.64 34.60
CA SER A 18 -1.34 9.33 34.97
C SER A 18 -0.85 8.27 33.98
N SER A 19 0.36 7.74 34.24
CA SER A 19 0.91 6.58 33.55
C SER A 19 0.25 5.30 34.07
N PHE A 20 -0.64 4.68 33.30
CA PHE A 20 -0.93 3.25 33.46
C PHE A 20 -0.02 2.45 32.53
N ALA A 21 1.11 2.01 33.10
CA ALA A 21 1.90 0.92 32.56
C ALA A 21 1.17 -0.40 32.84
N GLN A 22 0.85 -1.17 31.81
CA GLN A 22 0.66 -2.61 31.97
C GLN A 22 2.02 -3.28 31.77
N THR A 23 2.70 -3.51 32.89
CA THR A 23 3.75 -4.50 33.06
C THR A 23 3.10 -5.87 33.12
N ASN A 24 3.39 -6.74 32.15
CA ASN A 24 3.25 -8.18 32.34
C ASN A 24 4.66 -8.77 32.42
N TYR A 25 5.03 -9.07 33.65
CA TYR A 25 6.23 -9.76 34.08
C TYR A 25 6.12 -11.23 33.67
N THR A 26 7.17 -11.75 33.03
CA THR A 26 7.46 -13.18 32.96
C THR A 26 7.74 -13.69 34.38
N ILE A 27 6.96 -14.67 34.83
CA ILE A 27 7.38 -15.58 35.89
C ILE A 27 7.55 -16.95 35.24
N ILE A 28 8.79 -17.41 35.23
CA ILE A 28 9.15 -18.81 35.04
C ILE A 28 8.98 -19.45 36.41
N ASP A 29 8.17 -20.49 36.54
CA ASP A 29 8.50 -21.68 37.33
C ASP A 29 7.57 -22.84 36.98
N ALA A 30 8.17 -24.02 36.97
CA ALA A 30 7.63 -25.28 36.49
C ALA A 30 6.64 -25.91 37.47
N GLU A 31 5.52 -26.45 36.96
CA GLU A 31 5.11 -27.86 37.11
C GLU A 31 3.68 -28.07 36.57
N THR A 32 3.59 -28.88 35.52
CA THR A 32 2.53 -29.86 35.23
C THR A 32 1.09 -29.51 35.66
N LYS A 33 0.31 -28.97 34.71
CA LYS A 33 -1.04 -29.50 34.43
C LYS A 33 -1.48 -29.16 33.01
N LYS A 34 -1.52 -30.20 32.20
CA LYS A 34 -2.06 -30.27 30.84
C LYS A 34 -3.54 -29.88 30.88
N THR A 35 -3.85 -28.62 30.54
CA THR A 35 -5.23 -28.21 30.27
C THR A 35 -5.59 -28.78 28.91
N ALA A 36 -6.36 -29.88 28.92
CA ALA A 36 -6.88 -30.53 27.73
C ALA A 36 -7.68 -29.52 26.91
N SER A 37 -7.16 -29.16 25.74
CA SER A 37 -7.98 -28.63 24.66
C SER A 37 -8.96 -29.74 24.29
N LYS A 38 -10.25 -29.43 24.40
CA LYS A 38 -11.32 -30.28 23.88
C LYS A 38 -11.14 -30.35 22.37
N PHE A 39 -10.42 -31.37 21.89
CA PHE A 39 -10.56 -31.82 20.52
C PHE A 39 -11.90 -32.53 20.45
N ASP A 40 -12.82 -31.86 19.77
CA ASP A 40 -14.14 -32.34 19.45
C ASP A 40 -13.97 -33.63 18.63
N ASP A 41 -14.46 -34.73 19.21
CA ASP A 41 -14.42 -36.08 18.67
C ASP A 41 -15.34 -36.12 17.44
N LYS A 42 -14.74 -35.95 16.25
CA LYS A 42 -15.44 -36.05 14.97
C LYS A 42 -14.69 -36.98 14.03
N SER A 43 -15.15 -38.23 14.05
CA SER A 43 -15.06 -39.27 13.03
C SER A 43 -13.68 -39.52 12.41
N ASP A 44 -13.12 -40.69 12.71
CA ASP A 44 -12.09 -41.39 11.93
C ASP A 44 -12.52 -41.55 10.45
N GLU A 45 -12.49 -40.47 9.68
CA GLU A 45 -12.37 -40.57 8.23
C GLU A 45 -10.89 -40.72 7.91
N ASP A 46 -10.55 -41.78 7.17
CA ASP A 46 -9.23 -42.06 6.58
C ASP A 46 -8.79 -40.92 5.64
N LEU A 47 -8.43 -39.80 6.23
CA LEU A 47 -7.92 -38.60 5.58
C LEU A 47 -6.42 -38.78 5.40
N ILE A 48 -5.98 -38.88 4.15
CA ILE A 48 -4.56 -38.98 3.80
C ILE A 48 -4.01 -37.56 3.62
N ILE A 49 -2.76 -37.34 4.04
CA ILE A 49 -2.05 -36.08 3.76
C ILE A 49 -1.81 -36.01 2.25
N ASP A 50 -2.42 -35.03 1.59
CA ASP A 50 -2.29 -34.80 0.15
C ASP A 50 -1.09 -33.89 -0.16
N SER A 51 -0.93 -32.84 0.64
CA SER A 51 0.16 -31.86 0.49
C SER A 51 0.39 -31.07 1.79
N TYR A 52 1.41 -30.22 1.81
CA TYR A 52 1.76 -29.34 2.91
C TYR A 52 1.79 -27.90 2.42
N LEU A 53 1.13 -27.01 3.15
CA LEU A 53 1.21 -25.58 2.93
C LEU A 53 2.33 -24.99 3.79
N VAL A 54 3.34 -24.44 3.14
CA VAL A 54 4.48 -23.80 3.81
C VAL A 54 4.29 -22.29 3.72
N VAL A 55 4.37 -21.63 4.88
CA VAL A 55 4.39 -20.17 4.99
C VAL A 55 5.72 -19.76 5.60
N GLU A 56 6.49 -18.99 4.85
CA GLU A 56 7.74 -18.39 5.30
C GLU A 56 7.52 -16.90 5.52
N VAL A 57 7.86 -16.43 6.72
CA VAL A 57 7.75 -15.03 7.11
C VAL A 57 9.15 -14.51 7.43
N ILE A 58 9.59 -13.53 6.64
CA ILE A 58 10.85 -12.83 6.81
C ILE A 58 10.54 -11.43 7.33
N ASN A 59 10.97 -11.15 8.55
CA ASN A 59 10.87 -9.85 9.20
C ASN A 59 11.98 -8.94 8.68
N MET A 60 11.60 -7.75 8.23
CA MET A 60 12.48 -6.73 7.67
C MET A 60 12.46 -5.49 8.59
N PRO A 61 13.45 -4.60 8.52
CA PRO A 61 13.43 -3.36 9.32
C PRO A 61 12.20 -2.50 9.05
N PHE A 62 11.62 -2.61 7.85
CA PHE A 62 10.35 -2.00 7.50
C PHE A 62 9.38 -3.06 6.97
N GLY A 63 8.52 -3.56 7.85
CA GLY A 63 7.48 -4.53 7.50
C GLY A 63 7.97 -5.98 7.41
N LYS A 64 7.22 -6.81 6.68
CA LYS A 64 7.46 -8.25 6.57
C LYS A 64 7.21 -8.76 5.16
N ARG A 65 7.98 -9.75 4.72
CA ARG A 65 7.79 -10.46 3.46
C ARG A 65 7.24 -11.85 3.78
N THR A 66 6.18 -12.26 3.10
CA THR A 66 5.54 -13.57 3.31
C THR A 66 5.50 -14.34 2.01
N THR A 67 6.12 -15.52 1.99
CA THR A 67 6.13 -16.44 0.85
C THR A 67 5.26 -17.66 1.20
N LYS A 68 4.34 -18.04 0.32
CA LYS A 68 3.46 -19.19 0.50
C LYS A 68 3.58 -20.14 -0.68
N TYR A 69 3.77 -21.43 -0.40
CA TYR A 69 3.88 -22.45 -1.43
C TYR A 69 3.33 -23.78 -0.92
N GLU A 70 2.88 -24.61 -1.86
CA GLU A 70 2.36 -25.95 -1.60
C GLU A 70 3.42 -26.99 -1.97
N VAL A 71 3.58 -28.01 -1.13
CA VAL A 71 4.59 -29.05 -1.28
C VAL A 71 3.95 -30.42 -1.11
N SER A 72 4.16 -31.34 -2.05
CA SER A 72 3.57 -32.68 -2.00
C SER A 72 4.16 -33.57 -0.90
N LYS A 73 5.45 -33.40 -0.57
CA LYS A 73 6.16 -34.20 0.45
C LYS A 73 6.87 -33.28 1.44
N LEU A 74 6.92 -33.68 2.71
CA LEU A 74 7.56 -32.88 3.76
C LEU A 74 9.06 -32.68 3.51
N ASP A 75 9.75 -33.67 2.95
CA ASP A 75 11.20 -33.62 2.67
C ASP A 75 11.59 -32.59 1.61
N MET A 76 10.62 -32.11 0.82
CA MET A 76 10.85 -31.06 -0.18
C MET A 76 10.80 -29.65 0.44
N VAL A 77 10.44 -29.53 1.73
CA VAL A 77 10.49 -28.25 2.43
C VAL A 77 11.95 -27.97 2.78
N TYR A 78 12.49 -26.87 2.25
CA TYR A 78 13.85 -26.45 2.57
C TYR A 78 14.01 -26.26 4.08
N THR A 79 15.09 -26.78 4.64
CA THR A 79 15.41 -26.68 6.08
C THR A 79 16.47 -25.62 6.39
N ASN A 80 16.83 -24.80 5.39
CA ASN A 80 17.80 -23.73 5.56
C ASN A 80 17.34 -22.78 6.67
N ASP A 81 18.32 -22.31 7.47
CA ASP A 81 18.10 -21.28 8.47
C ASP A 81 17.63 -20.00 7.78
N LEU A 82 16.48 -19.48 8.24
CA LEU A 82 15.89 -18.26 7.72
C LEU A 82 16.50 -17.01 8.38
N GLY A 83 17.32 -17.18 9.42
CA GLY A 83 17.92 -16.09 10.17
C GLY A 83 17.06 -15.61 11.35
N PRO A 84 17.60 -14.70 12.16
CA PRO A 84 16.98 -14.29 13.42
C PRO A 84 15.63 -13.60 13.20
N ASN A 85 14.66 -13.91 14.06
CA ASN A 85 13.28 -13.40 14.02
C ASN A 85 12.46 -13.81 12.77
N ASN A 86 12.91 -14.78 11.97
CA ASN A 86 12.14 -15.29 10.83
C ASN A 86 11.50 -16.64 11.18
N THR A 87 10.40 -17.00 10.50
CA THR A 87 9.63 -18.21 10.85
C THR A 87 9.13 -18.95 9.62
N ARG A 88 9.22 -20.28 9.67
CA ARG A 88 8.62 -21.21 8.70
C ARG A 88 7.56 -22.05 9.41
N THR A 89 6.31 -22.00 8.93
CA THR A 89 5.22 -22.84 9.45
C THR A 89 4.74 -23.78 8.35
N VAL A 90 4.71 -25.08 8.65
CA VAL A 90 4.27 -26.14 7.72
C VAL A 90 2.95 -26.72 8.22
N THR A 91 1.90 -26.58 7.43
CA THR A 91 0.56 -27.07 7.77
C THR A 91 0.15 -28.19 6.81
N PRO A 92 -0.15 -29.41 7.28
CA PRO A 92 -0.61 -30.49 6.41
C PRO A 92 -2.03 -30.19 5.87
N ILE A 93 -2.24 -30.48 4.60
CA ILE A 93 -3.53 -30.45 3.90
C ILE A 93 -3.97 -31.90 3.73
N TYR A 94 -5.18 -32.20 4.21
CA TYR A 94 -5.75 -33.53 4.19
C TYR A 94 -6.80 -33.68 3.09
N ARG A 95 -6.87 -34.87 2.49
CA ARG A 95 -7.91 -35.25 1.51
C ARG A 95 -8.48 -36.61 1.86
N LYS A 96 -9.78 -36.80 1.59
CA LYS A 96 -10.44 -38.11 1.66
C LYS A 96 -9.73 -39.09 0.74
N LYS A 97 -9.37 -40.27 1.27
CA LYS A 97 -8.77 -41.35 0.50
C LYS A 97 -9.66 -41.69 -0.69
N LYS A 98 -9.16 -41.45 -1.90
CA LYS A 98 -9.82 -41.90 -3.13
C LYS A 98 -9.71 -43.42 -3.18
N VAL A 99 -10.74 -44.14 -2.75
CA VAL A 99 -10.84 -45.59 -2.90
C VAL A 99 -10.89 -45.89 -4.40
N ARG A 100 -9.78 -46.34 -4.97
CA ARG A 100 -9.81 -47.02 -6.27
C ARG A 100 -10.53 -48.34 -6.02
N SER A 101 -11.80 -48.45 -6.42
CA SER A 101 -12.46 -49.74 -6.54
C SER A 101 -11.70 -50.52 -7.61
N ALA A 102 -10.77 -51.38 -7.18
CA ALA A 102 -10.20 -52.38 -8.05
C ALA A 102 -11.33 -53.34 -8.44
N GLY A 103 -11.98 -53.08 -9.57
CA GLY A 103 -12.82 -54.06 -10.22
C GLY A 103 -11.94 -55.28 -10.50
N ALA A 104 -12.30 -56.42 -9.92
CA ALA A 104 -11.69 -57.69 -10.24
C ALA A 104 -11.92 -57.98 -11.73
N VAL A 105 -10.86 -57.94 -12.53
CA VAL A 105 -10.87 -58.45 -13.89
C VAL A 105 -10.38 -59.91 -13.81
N PRO A 106 -11.15 -60.92 -14.27
CA PRO A 106 -10.67 -62.30 -14.30
C PRO A 106 -9.49 -62.44 -15.28
N PRO A 107 -8.54 -63.37 -15.07
CA PRO A 107 -7.41 -63.51 -15.96
C PRO A 107 -7.91 -64.21 -17.23
N LYS A 108 -8.15 -63.46 -18.30
CA LYS A 108 -8.40 -64.04 -19.62
C LYS A 108 -7.21 -63.75 -20.51
N ALA A 109 -6.54 -64.86 -20.84
CA ALA A 109 -5.63 -65.14 -21.94
C ALA A 109 -4.95 -63.94 -22.64
N ILE A 110 -3.62 -64.02 -22.64
CA ILE A 110 -2.73 -63.30 -23.53
C ILE A 110 -3.19 -63.56 -24.97
N ALA A 111 -3.74 -62.55 -25.60
CA ALA A 111 -3.87 -62.47 -27.05
C ALA A 111 -3.23 -61.15 -27.46
N ASP A 112 -2.19 -61.28 -28.28
CA ASP A 112 -1.53 -60.18 -28.97
C ASP A 112 -2.56 -59.35 -29.73
N ALA A 113 -2.86 -58.18 -29.20
CA ALA A 113 -3.53 -57.12 -29.93
C ALA A 113 -2.86 -55.81 -29.52
N SER A 114 -2.01 -55.32 -30.41
CA SER A 114 -1.45 -53.98 -30.38
C SER A 114 -2.60 -52.97 -30.51
N ALA A 115 -3.18 -52.59 -29.37
CA ALA A 115 -4.07 -51.45 -29.27
C ALA A 115 -3.21 -50.22 -28.99
N GLU A 116 -3.10 -49.34 -29.98
CA GLU A 116 -2.51 -48.01 -29.83
C GLU A 116 -3.24 -47.24 -28.73
N ILE A 117 -2.56 -47.02 -27.61
CA ILE A 117 -3.06 -46.17 -26.53
C ILE A 117 -2.90 -44.73 -27.02
N GLN A 118 -3.98 -44.11 -27.47
CA GLN A 118 -3.98 -42.66 -27.71
C GLN A 118 -3.74 -41.95 -26.37
N PRO A 119 -2.77 -41.01 -26.30
CA PRO A 119 -2.47 -40.30 -25.06
C PRO A 119 -3.69 -39.49 -24.65
N VAL A 120 -4.23 -39.78 -23.47
CA VAL A 120 -5.23 -38.94 -22.83
C VAL A 120 -4.53 -37.63 -22.47
N GLU A 121 -4.80 -36.56 -23.23
CA GLU A 121 -4.47 -35.19 -22.84
C GLU A 121 -5.23 -34.88 -21.55
N VAL A 122 -4.52 -34.99 -20.43
CA VAL A 122 -4.96 -34.41 -19.17
C VAL A 122 -4.75 -32.91 -19.34
N GLU A 123 -5.82 -32.16 -19.63
CA GLU A 123 -5.81 -30.70 -19.55
C GLU A 123 -5.51 -30.32 -18.10
N VAL A 124 -4.24 -30.10 -17.80
CA VAL A 124 -3.81 -29.44 -16.56
C VAL A 124 -4.10 -27.96 -16.76
N THR A 125 -5.36 -27.56 -16.63
CA THR A 125 -5.71 -26.14 -16.54
C THR A 125 -5.06 -25.59 -15.28
N ALA A 126 -3.92 -24.92 -15.43
CA ALA A 126 -3.27 -24.18 -14.36
C ALA A 126 -4.30 -23.20 -13.76
N PRO A 127 -4.51 -23.19 -12.42
CA PRO A 127 -5.45 -22.25 -11.82
C PRO A 127 -5.01 -20.84 -12.17
N ALA A 128 -5.86 -20.08 -12.88
CA ALA A 128 -5.60 -18.70 -13.23
C ALA A 128 -5.55 -17.86 -11.94
N TYR A 129 -4.35 -17.61 -11.43
CA TYR A 129 -4.14 -16.68 -10.33
C TYR A 129 -4.36 -15.25 -10.85
N THR A 130 -5.56 -14.72 -10.64
CA THR A 130 -5.81 -13.29 -10.85
C THR A 130 -5.19 -12.54 -9.68
N GLU A 131 -4.02 -11.93 -9.90
CA GLU A 131 -3.45 -11.01 -8.93
C GLU A 131 -4.43 -9.85 -8.69
N LYS A 132 -4.83 -9.66 -7.43
CA LYS A 132 -5.71 -8.56 -7.03
C LYS A 132 -4.84 -7.30 -6.89
N PHE A 133 -4.85 -6.46 -7.91
CA PHE A 133 -4.22 -5.14 -7.83
C PHE A 133 -5.16 -4.15 -7.13
N VAL A 134 -4.61 -3.38 -6.20
CA VAL A 134 -5.28 -2.21 -5.64
C VAL A 134 -4.71 -0.98 -6.35
N LYS A 135 -5.56 -0.28 -7.11
CA LYS A 135 -5.19 1.01 -7.71
C LYS A 135 -5.33 2.08 -6.62
N VAL A 136 -4.23 2.72 -6.27
CA VAL A 136 -4.22 3.84 -5.32
C VAL A 136 -4.04 5.13 -6.11
N ASP A 137 -4.99 6.05 -5.99
CA ASP A 137 -4.82 7.41 -6.50
C ASP A 137 -4.03 8.24 -5.47
N ILE A 138 -2.77 8.50 -5.81
CA ILE A 138 -1.84 9.28 -4.97
C ILE A 138 -2.32 10.73 -4.86
N LEU A 139 -2.89 11.30 -5.92
CA LEU A 139 -3.28 12.71 -5.96
C LEU A 139 -4.52 12.95 -5.09
N ASP A 140 -5.45 12.00 -5.05
CA ASP A 140 -6.56 12.03 -4.10
C ASP A 140 -6.07 11.90 -2.65
N THR A 141 -5.05 11.06 -2.42
CA THR A 141 -4.41 10.97 -1.10
C THR A 141 -3.79 12.32 -0.71
N TYR A 142 -3.15 13.03 -1.65
CA TYR A 142 -2.60 14.36 -1.40
C TYR A 142 -3.67 15.40 -1.11
N ALA A 143 -4.78 15.40 -1.85
CA ALA A 143 -5.91 16.29 -1.57
C ALA A 143 -6.42 16.12 -0.13
N ASN A 144 -6.62 14.87 0.30
CA ASN A 144 -7.04 14.56 1.67
C ASN A 144 -6.04 15.04 2.75
N VAL A 145 -4.74 15.06 2.44
CA VAL A 145 -3.70 15.55 3.36
C VAL A 145 -3.67 17.08 3.39
N LEU A 146 -3.87 17.74 2.25
CA LEU A 146 -4.00 19.19 2.16
C LEU A 146 -5.23 19.70 2.91
N ASP A 147 -6.37 19.01 2.81
CA ASP A 147 -7.60 19.36 3.53
C ASP A 147 -7.45 19.20 5.06
N LYS A 148 -6.54 18.34 5.52
CA LYS A 148 -6.16 18.25 6.95
C LYS A 148 -5.24 19.39 7.40
N GLY A 149 -4.82 20.27 6.50
CA GLY A 149 -3.98 21.44 6.80
C GLY A 149 -2.48 21.20 6.63
N TYR A 150 -2.04 20.02 6.20
CA TYR A 150 -0.62 19.75 5.92
C TYR A 150 -0.29 20.22 4.51
N LYS A 151 0.23 21.45 4.42
CA LYS A 151 0.50 22.11 3.14
C LYS A 151 1.96 21.98 2.74
N SER A 152 2.18 21.57 1.50
CA SER A 152 3.49 21.57 0.83
C SER A 152 3.31 22.15 -0.57
N ILE A 153 4.29 22.95 -1.02
CA ILE A 153 4.29 23.58 -2.35
C ILE A 153 4.12 22.52 -3.45
N GLU A 154 4.82 21.38 -3.34
CA GLU A 154 4.78 20.33 -4.34
C GLU A 154 3.43 19.59 -4.38
N MET A 155 2.82 19.37 -3.21
CA MET A 155 1.51 18.74 -3.11
C MET A 155 0.43 19.64 -3.70
N LEU A 156 0.46 20.94 -3.37
CA LEU A 156 -0.46 21.93 -3.92
C LEU A 156 -0.34 22.02 -5.45
N LYS A 157 0.88 22.06 -6.00
CA LYS A 157 1.14 22.03 -7.45
C LYS A 157 0.46 20.82 -8.11
N LYS A 158 0.75 19.61 -7.61
CA LYS A 158 0.24 18.35 -8.18
C LYS A 158 -1.28 18.23 -8.08
N VAL A 159 -1.87 18.61 -6.94
CA VAL A 159 -3.31 18.53 -6.73
C VAL A 159 -4.05 19.58 -7.55
N ALA A 160 -3.56 20.81 -7.59
CA ALA A 160 -4.16 21.87 -8.41
C ALA A 160 -4.12 21.51 -9.91
N ASP A 161 -2.98 21.04 -10.41
CA ASP A 161 -2.84 20.59 -11.79
C ASP A 161 -3.80 19.43 -12.11
N LYS A 162 -3.92 18.43 -11.23
CA LYS A 162 -4.89 17.33 -11.39
C LYS A 162 -6.31 17.88 -11.60
N ARG A 163 -6.75 18.74 -10.67
CA ARG A 163 -8.11 19.30 -10.67
C ARG A 163 -8.36 20.17 -11.90
N TYR A 164 -7.36 20.95 -12.31
CA TYR A 164 -7.39 21.72 -13.55
C TYR A 164 -7.63 20.83 -14.77
N PHE A 165 -6.87 19.73 -14.90
CA PHE A 165 -7.01 18.80 -16.03
C PHE A 165 -8.29 17.96 -15.98
N GLU A 166 -8.86 17.75 -14.78
CA GLU A 166 -10.16 17.11 -14.58
C GLU A 166 -11.34 18.08 -14.81
N SER A 167 -11.07 19.34 -15.18
CA SER A 167 -12.07 20.42 -15.34
C SER A 167 -12.81 20.79 -14.05
N ASP A 168 -12.28 20.41 -12.88
CA ASP A 168 -12.73 20.85 -11.56
C ASP A 168 -12.06 22.21 -11.24
N TYR A 169 -12.55 23.25 -11.93
CA TYR A 169 -11.98 24.59 -11.86
C TYR A 169 -12.20 25.27 -10.50
N GLU A 170 -13.23 24.88 -9.76
CA GLU A 170 -13.50 25.41 -8.42
C GLU A 170 -12.45 24.93 -7.41
N ALA A 171 -12.18 23.63 -7.36
CA ALA A 171 -11.12 23.10 -6.52
C ALA A 171 -9.73 23.56 -6.98
N SER A 172 -9.50 23.58 -8.30
CA SER A 172 -8.27 24.08 -8.91
C SER A 172 -7.96 25.52 -8.46
N ALA A 173 -8.93 26.43 -8.58
CA ALA A 173 -8.76 27.82 -8.17
C ALA A 173 -8.44 27.95 -6.67
N LYS A 174 -9.09 27.15 -5.81
CA LYS A 174 -8.79 27.12 -4.37
C LYS A 174 -7.33 26.74 -4.10
N TYR A 175 -6.85 25.64 -4.68
CA TYR A 175 -5.49 25.17 -4.43
C TYR A 175 -4.42 26.07 -5.06
N TYR A 176 -4.67 26.64 -6.24
CA TYR A 176 -3.76 27.61 -6.83
C TYR A 176 -3.67 28.92 -6.04
N ALA A 177 -4.77 29.40 -5.47
CA ALA A 177 -4.75 30.57 -4.60
C ALA A 177 -3.86 30.33 -3.36
N GLU A 178 -3.96 29.14 -2.76
CA GLU A 178 -3.08 28.74 -1.65
C GLU A 178 -1.63 28.60 -2.09
N LEU A 179 -1.38 28.04 -3.28
CA LEU A 179 -0.04 27.86 -3.83
C LEU A 179 0.67 29.20 -4.06
N ILE A 180 -0.02 30.16 -4.68
CA ILE A 180 0.52 31.51 -4.94
C ILE A 180 0.79 32.26 -3.63
N SER A 181 -0.02 32.01 -2.60
CA SER A 181 0.19 32.59 -1.27
C SER A 181 1.43 32.03 -0.55
N LEU A 182 1.80 30.78 -0.83
CA LEU A 182 2.93 30.09 -0.20
C LEU A 182 4.26 30.33 -0.92
N ASP A 183 4.23 30.40 -2.24
CA ASP A 183 5.42 30.49 -3.10
C ASP A 183 5.32 31.72 -4.03
N PRO A 184 5.94 32.86 -3.66
CA PRO A 184 5.91 34.07 -4.47
C PRO A 184 6.77 33.98 -5.74
N ASP A 185 7.67 32.99 -5.84
CA ASP A 185 8.59 32.78 -6.98
C ASP A 185 8.15 31.62 -7.89
N LEU A 186 6.83 31.41 -7.93
CA LEU A 186 6.19 30.42 -8.78
C LEU A 186 6.34 30.75 -10.28
N GLU A 187 6.38 29.72 -11.13
CA GLU A 187 6.43 29.89 -12.58
C GLU A 187 5.15 30.54 -13.12
N ALA A 188 5.28 31.37 -14.16
CA ALA A 188 4.17 32.10 -14.78
C ALA A 188 3.01 31.17 -15.24
N VAL A 189 3.31 29.93 -15.63
CA VAL A 189 2.30 28.95 -16.08
C VAL A 189 1.23 28.69 -15.02
N TYR A 190 1.59 28.65 -13.75
CA TYR A 190 0.63 28.39 -12.67
C TYR A 190 -0.32 29.56 -12.43
N TYR A 191 0.17 30.80 -12.59
CA TYR A 191 -0.69 31.99 -12.55
C TYR A 191 -1.69 32.00 -13.71
N PHE A 192 -1.24 31.61 -14.91
CA PHE A 192 -2.12 31.50 -16.06
C PHE A 192 -3.24 30.46 -15.85
N ARG A 193 -2.89 29.25 -15.38
CA ARG A 193 -3.89 28.21 -15.05
C ARG A 193 -4.87 28.65 -13.96
N TYR A 194 -4.39 29.42 -12.99
CA TYR A 194 -5.24 30.03 -11.97
C TYR A 194 -6.25 31.01 -12.57
N VAL A 195 -5.79 31.92 -13.45
CA VAL A 195 -6.67 32.86 -14.17
C VAL A 195 -7.72 32.13 -15.00
N GLU A 196 -7.32 31.09 -15.74
CA GLU A 196 -8.23 30.29 -16.55
C GLU A 196 -9.28 29.59 -15.70
N SER A 197 -8.86 29.02 -14.55
CA SER A 197 -9.77 28.42 -13.58
C SER A 197 -10.77 29.44 -13.02
N LEU A 198 -10.30 30.65 -12.68
CA LEU A 198 -11.15 31.73 -12.18
C LEU A 198 -12.17 32.22 -13.22
N LYS A 199 -11.77 32.29 -14.49
CA LYS A 199 -12.67 32.62 -15.60
C LYS A 199 -13.76 31.56 -15.77
N ALA A 200 -13.40 30.28 -15.67
CA ALA A 200 -14.34 29.17 -15.78
C ALA A 200 -15.41 29.20 -14.67
N ILE A 201 -15.05 29.64 -13.46
CA ILE A 201 -16.00 29.82 -12.33
C ILE A 201 -16.70 31.19 -12.30
N ASN A 202 -16.56 32.01 -13.35
CA ASN A 202 -17.12 33.36 -13.47
C ASN A 202 -16.63 34.38 -12.41
N GLN A 203 -15.48 34.16 -11.78
CA GLN A 203 -14.87 35.13 -10.85
C GLN A 203 -13.96 36.10 -11.61
N MET A 204 -14.57 36.94 -12.46
CA MET A 204 -13.87 37.83 -13.39
C MET A 204 -12.98 38.85 -12.69
N ASP A 205 -13.40 39.42 -11.56
CA ASP A 205 -12.62 40.43 -10.83
C ASP A 205 -11.28 39.87 -10.37
N LYS A 206 -11.31 38.71 -9.69
CA LYS A 206 -10.09 38.01 -9.27
C LYS A 206 -9.26 37.52 -10.45
N ALA A 207 -9.91 37.10 -11.54
CA ALA A 207 -9.21 36.67 -12.74
C ALA A 207 -8.40 37.82 -13.35
N ASN A 208 -8.96 39.03 -13.36
CA ASN A 208 -8.26 40.23 -13.85
C ASN A 208 -7.07 40.58 -12.94
N GLU A 209 -7.23 40.53 -11.62
CA GLU A 209 -6.12 40.74 -10.67
C GLU A 209 -5.01 39.71 -10.86
N ALA A 210 -5.36 38.43 -10.96
CA ALA A 210 -4.41 37.35 -11.18
C ALA A 210 -3.72 37.44 -12.56
N MET A 211 -4.41 37.99 -13.57
CA MET A 211 -3.83 38.22 -14.91
C MET A 211 -2.73 39.28 -14.86
N LEU A 212 -2.91 40.36 -14.10
CA LEU A 212 -1.87 41.37 -13.90
C LEU A 212 -0.64 40.78 -13.20
N LEU A 213 -0.84 39.90 -12.22
CA LEU A 213 0.26 39.16 -11.58
C LEU A 213 1.00 38.27 -12.59
N PHE A 214 0.27 37.55 -13.44
CA PHE A 214 0.84 36.74 -14.52
C PHE A 214 1.69 37.57 -15.47
N GLU A 215 1.17 38.70 -15.96
CA GLU A 215 1.89 39.60 -16.88
C GLU A 215 3.19 40.12 -16.25
N SER A 216 3.14 40.53 -14.97
CA SER A 216 4.32 41.01 -14.26
C SER A 216 5.43 39.96 -14.16
N LYS A 217 5.07 38.69 -13.94
CA LYS A 217 6.01 37.57 -13.85
C LYS A 217 6.51 37.11 -15.22
N ASN A 218 5.68 37.23 -16.26
CA ASN A 218 6.04 36.85 -17.61
C ASN A 218 7.07 37.81 -18.24
N ILE A 219 6.90 39.13 -18.03
CA ILE A 219 7.82 40.16 -18.57
C ILE A 219 9.24 39.99 -18.03
N GLY A 220 9.40 39.63 -16.75
CA GLY A 220 10.71 39.35 -16.15
C GLY A 220 11.45 38.19 -16.81
N ASN A 221 10.72 37.24 -17.41
CA ASN A 221 11.28 36.07 -18.08
C ASN A 221 11.78 36.39 -19.51
N ASP A 222 11.14 37.35 -20.20
CA ASP A 222 11.53 37.76 -21.56
C ASP A 222 12.82 38.60 -21.55
N VAL A 223 12.95 39.50 -20.56
CA VAL A 223 14.15 40.33 -20.37
C VAL A 223 15.38 39.47 -20.00
N MET A 224 15.20 38.42 -19.19
CA MET A 224 16.28 37.49 -18.83
C MET A 224 16.78 36.67 -20.02
N LYS A 225 15.90 36.24 -20.94
CA LYS A 225 16.27 35.50 -22.15
C LYS A 225 17.14 36.33 -23.10
N HIS A 226 16.82 37.62 -23.28
CA HIS A 226 17.65 38.50 -24.11
C HIS A 226 19.00 38.87 -23.47
N SER A 227 19.08 38.94 -22.14
CA SER A 227 20.34 39.26 -21.45
C SER A 227 21.39 38.13 -21.47
N LYS A 228 20.96 36.87 -21.61
CA LYS A 228 21.86 35.71 -21.74
C LYS A 228 22.40 35.52 -23.16
N VAL A 229 21.64 35.93 -24.18
CA VAL A 229 22.06 35.82 -25.59
C VAL A 229 23.10 36.89 -25.96
N ALA A 230 23.11 38.03 -25.28
CA ALA A 230 24.06 39.12 -25.52
C ALA A 230 25.43 38.96 -24.83
N ARG A 231 25.70 37.84 -24.12
CA ARG A 231 26.95 37.58 -23.39
C ARG A 231 27.72 36.34 -23.88
N ASN A 232 27.61 36.00 -25.16
CA ASN A 232 28.47 35.04 -25.83
C ASN A 232 29.16 35.69 -27.04
#